data_AF-A0A8T6PKY6-F1
#
_entry.id   AF-A0A8T6PKY6-F1
#
_cell.length_a   1.000
_cell.length_b   1.000
_cell.length_c   1.000
_cell.angle_alpha   90.00
_cell.angle_beta   90.00
_cell.angle_gamma   90.00
#
_symmetry.space_group_name_H-M   'P 1'
#
loop_
_entity.id
_entity.type
_entity.pdbx_description
1 polymer ?
#
loop_
_entity_poly.entity_id
_entity_poly.type
_entity_poly.pdbx_seq_one_letter_code
_entity_poly.pdbx_strand_id
1 'polypeptide(L)'
;MILRTGSAGAGKTASVVDDILERKVAAPWGRVWVILPTELQVNAFRERLFSQASAADMPVFFGVQHFTFYELYSQLLDWMCLPQRQVKTSTVYRILRSQVMALSREDQLRYFTPIVDKPGLIELLARFIYELKQAHVNPADFSAFAAQTGRAKDADLALIYAGYQDWIRRKGAADREGAGWLALDNLQENSSWLKAIDLLVVDGFMQFSPLQTRLLHMLADGVQHTIITLTYEDQRAMTAHRAFAKTLTRFSKYGLDWQHQPMPQAPDTARSSALQHLERFFLDPEAHPV
;
A
#
# COMPACT_ATOMS: atom_id res chain seq x y z
N MET A 1 -14.67 12.41 5.24
CA MET A 1 -14.12 11.04 5.09
C MET A 1 -14.22 10.32 6.42
N ILE A 2 -14.38 9.00 6.44
CA ILE A 2 -14.52 8.23 7.70
C ILE A 2 -13.25 7.42 7.94
N LEU A 3 -12.68 7.56 9.14
CA LEU A 3 -11.65 6.68 9.64
C LEU A 3 -12.21 5.82 10.77
N ARG A 4 -12.39 4.53 10.51
CA ARG A 4 -12.96 3.58 11.47
C ARG A 4 -11.86 2.80 12.17
N THR A 5 -11.77 2.94 13.49
CA THR A 5 -10.74 2.29 14.30
C THR A 5 -11.35 1.26 15.26
N GLY A 6 -10.52 0.40 15.84
CA GLY A 6 -10.96 -0.61 16.79
C GLY A 6 -10.00 -1.80 16.85
N SER A 7 -10.15 -2.62 17.89
CA SER A 7 -9.35 -3.82 18.12
C SER A 7 -9.49 -4.86 16.99
N ALA A 8 -8.58 -5.84 16.96
CA ALA A 8 -8.78 -6.99 16.08
C ALA A 8 -10.08 -7.71 16.46
N GLY A 9 -10.90 -8.06 15.47
CA GLY A 9 -12.22 -8.67 15.73
C GLY A 9 -13.34 -7.73 16.18
N ALA A 10 -13.11 -6.42 16.30
CA ALA A 10 -14.16 -5.42 16.62
C ALA A 10 -15.27 -5.25 15.56
N GLY A 11 -15.38 -6.16 14.58
CA GLY A 11 -16.40 -6.10 13.53
C GLY A 11 -16.16 -5.03 12.45
N LYS A 12 -14.99 -4.40 12.38
CA LYS A 12 -14.68 -3.35 11.39
C LYS A 12 -15.02 -3.76 9.95
N THR A 13 -14.54 -4.91 9.50
CA THR A 13 -14.82 -5.41 8.15
C THR A 13 -16.30 -5.75 7.95
N ALA A 14 -16.99 -6.27 8.97
CA ALA A 14 -18.43 -6.55 8.88
C ALA A 14 -19.23 -5.25 8.71
N SER A 15 -18.95 -4.25 9.54
CA SER A 15 -19.57 -2.92 9.44
C SER A 15 -19.34 -2.26 8.08
N VAL A 16 -18.15 -2.41 7.49
CA VAL A 16 -17.88 -1.92 6.14
C VAL A 16 -18.69 -2.65 5.07
N VAL A 17 -18.90 -3.96 5.23
CA VAL A 17 -19.77 -4.71 4.31
C VAL A 17 -21.22 -4.23 4.43
N ASP A 18 -21.71 -3.99 5.65
CA ASP A 18 -23.03 -3.40 5.87
C ASP A 18 -23.16 -2.04 5.17
N ASP A 19 -22.16 -1.15 5.31
CA ASP A 19 -22.12 0.15 4.61
C ASP A 19 -22.19 0.00 3.08
N ILE A 20 -21.55 -1.04 2.50
CA ILE A 20 -21.61 -1.31 1.07
C ILE A 20 -23.02 -1.77 0.68
N LEU A 21 -23.61 -2.70 1.43
CA LEU A 21 -24.93 -3.26 1.12
C LEU A 21 -26.03 -2.20 1.22
N GLU A 22 -26.04 -1.38 2.27
CA GLU A 22 -26.98 -0.27 2.42
C GLU A 22 -26.92 0.69 1.22
N ARG A 23 -25.70 1.02 0.77
CA ARG A 23 -25.51 1.87 -0.42
C ARG A 23 -25.98 1.18 -1.70
N LYS A 24 -25.83 -0.14 -1.82
CA LYS A 24 -26.35 -0.88 -2.99
C LYS A 24 -27.87 -0.98 -3.00
N VAL A 25 -28.51 -0.97 -1.84
CA VAL A 25 -29.97 -0.85 -1.76
C VAL A 25 -30.41 0.52 -2.27
N ALA A 26 -29.75 1.59 -1.82
CA ALA A 26 -30.09 2.97 -2.22
C ALA A 26 -29.71 3.30 -3.68
N ALA A 27 -28.57 2.79 -4.14
CA ALA A 27 -28.01 3.03 -5.47
C ALA A 27 -27.45 1.72 -6.06
N PRO A 28 -28.29 0.86 -6.68
CA PRO A 28 -27.89 -0.45 -7.21
C PRO A 28 -26.75 -0.41 -8.23
N TRP A 29 -26.67 0.69 -9.00
CA TRP A 29 -25.66 0.92 -10.03
C TRP A 29 -24.46 1.74 -9.56
N GLY A 30 -24.47 2.18 -8.30
CA GLY A 30 -23.38 2.98 -7.74
C GLY A 30 -22.06 2.21 -7.80
N ARG A 31 -20.94 2.88 -8.00
CA ARG A 31 -19.61 2.26 -8.09
C ARG A 31 -18.93 2.27 -6.73
N VAL A 32 -18.53 1.09 -6.28
CA VAL A 32 -17.82 0.87 -5.02
C VAL A 32 -16.47 0.25 -5.34
N TRP A 33 -15.41 0.85 -4.80
CA TRP A 33 -14.06 0.31 -4.84
C TRP A 33 -13.65 -0.15 -3.45
N VAL A 34 -13.08 -1.35 -3.38
CA VAL A 34 -12.56 -1.95 -2.15
C VAL A 34 -11.08 -2.27 -2.34
N ILE A 35 -10.22 -1.59 -1.59
CA ILE A 35 -8.78 -1.83 -1.58
C ILE A 35 -8.43 -2.72 -0.39
N LEU A 36 -7.75 -3.83 -0.67
CA LEU A 36 -7.33 -4.83 0.31
C LEU A 36 -5.83 -5.17 0.15
N PRO A 37 -5.13 -5.65 1.19
CA PRO A 37 -3.68 -5.80 1.12
C PRO A 37 -3.21 -6.98 0.26
N THR A 38 -3.99 -8.04 0.17
CA THR A 38 -3.61 -9.29 -0.51
C THR A 38 -4.81 -9.95 -1.22
N GLU A 39 -4.53 -10.77 -2.22
CA GLU A 39 -5.54 -11.59 -2.92
C GLU A 39 -6.34 -12.50 -1.97
N LEU A 40 -5.68 -13.03 -0.94
CA LEU A 40 -6.35 -13.84 0.06
C LEU A 40 -7.41 -13.03 0.81
N GLN A 41 -7.09 -11.78 1.16
CA GLN A 41 -8.04 -10.88 1.81
C GLN A 41 -9.13 -10.41 0.85
N VAL A 42 -8.83 -10.22 -0.45
CA VAL A 42 -9.83 -9.96 -1.50
C VAL A 42 -10.86 -11.08 -1.55
N ASN A 43 -10.42 -12.34 -1.60
CA ASN A 43 -11.32 -13.49 -1.65
C ASN A 43 -12.16 -13.62 -0.37
N ALA A 44 -11.53 -13.51 0.80
CA ALA A 44 -12.22 -13.57 2.08
C ALA A 44 -13.26 -12.44 2.25
N PHE A 45 -12.94 -11.23 1.76
CA PHE A 45 -13.88 -10.11 1.77
C PHE A 45 -15.07 -10.37 0.85
N ARG A 46 -14.82 -10.86 -0.38
CA ARG A 46 -15.87 -11.21 -1.34
C ARG A 46 -16.82 -12.27 -0.78
N GLU A 47 -16.29 -13.34 -0.20
CA GLU A 47 -17.10 -14.39 0.43
C GLU A 47 -18.01 -13.84 1.53
N ARG A 48 -17.48 -12.94 2.38
CA ARG A 48 -18.26 -12.27 3.42
C ARG A 48 -19.34 -11.35 2.85
N LEU A 49 -19.00 -10.56 1.83
CA LEU A 49 -19.95 -9.69 1.15
C LEU A 49 -21.10 -10.51 0.56
N PHE A 50 -20.81 -11.61 -0.14
CA PHE A 50 -21.85 -12.47 -0.71
C PHE A 50 -22.71 -13.17 0.35
N SER A 51 -22.11 -13.64 1.44
CA SER A 51 -22.88 -14.33 2.50
C SER A 51 -23.82 -13.37 3.22
N GLN A 52 -23.37 -12.16 3.55
CA GLN A 52 -24.22 -11.14 4.17
C GLN A 52 -25.28 -10.60 3.20
N ALA A 53 -24.93 -10.38 1.93
CA ALA A 53 -25.89 -9.96 0.93
C ALA A 53 -27.02 -10.99 0.72
N SER A 54 -26.68 -12.28 0.71
CA SER A 54 -27.65 -13.37 0.61
C SER A 54 -28.58 -13.43 1.82
N ALA A 55 -28.05 -13.19 3.03
CA ALA A 55 -28.85 -13.12 4.25
C ALA A 55 -29.80 -11.90 4.29
N ALA A 56 -29.48 -10.84 3.53
CA ALA A 56 -30.29 -9.63 3.38
C ALA A 56 -31.21 -9.66 2.14
N ASP A 57 -31.47 -10.85 1.57
CA ASP A 57 -32.28 -11.04 0.36
C ASP A 57 -31.79 -10.23 -0.87
N MET A 58 -30.49 -9.93 -0.93
CA MET A 58 -29.82 -9.26 -2.06
C MET A 58 -28.76 -10.19 -2.69
N PRO A 59 -29.18 -11.25 -3.42
CA PRO A 59 -28.22 -12.22 -3.97
C PRO A 59 -27.38 -11.67 -5.13
N VAL A 60 -27.79 -10.55 -5.75
CA VAL A 60 -27.11 -9.96 -6.90
C VAL A 60 -26.95 -8.45 -6.71
N PHE A 61 -25.72 -7.98 -6.86
CA PHE A 61 -25.36 -6.56 -6.89
C PHE A 61 -24.22 -6.35 -7.90
N PHE A 62 -24.18 -5.18 -8.52
CA PHE A 62 -23.18 -4.82 -9.53
C PHE A 62 -22.29 -3.70 -9.03
N GLY A 63 -21.18 -3.44 -9.72
CA GLY A 63 -20.35 -2.26 -9.46
C GLY A 63 -19.62 -2.30 -8.12
N VAL A 64 -19.24 -3.47 -7.60
CA VAL A 64 -18.29 -3.60 -6.49
C VAL A 64 -16.99 -4.18 -7.04
N GLN A 65 -15.95 -3.36 -7.13
CA GLN A 65 -14.65 -3.77 -7.62
C GLN A 65 -13.68 -3.87 -6.45
N HIS A 66 -12.82 -4.89 -6.49
CA HIS A 66 -11.85 -5.17 -5.43
C HIS A 66 -10.45 -5.10 -6.03
N PHE A 67 -9.52 -4.52 -5.30
CA PHE A 67 -8.15 -4.33 -5.77
C PHE A 67 -7.16 -4.56 -4.63
N THR A 68 -6.01 -5.15 -4.95
CA THR A 68 -4.77 -4.78 -4.25
C THR A 68 -4.23 -3.46 -4.79
N PHE A 69 -3.33 -2.79 -4.06
CA PHE A 69 -2.71 -1.56 -4.58
C PHE A 69 -2.02 -1.77 -5.94
N TYR A 70 -1.33 -2.89 -6.15
CA TYR A 70 -0.64 -3.14 -7.42
C TYR A 70 -1.62 -3.34 -8.59
N GLU A 71 -2.76 -4.00 -8.34
CA GLU A 71 -3.83 -4.10 -9.33
C GLU A 71 -4.43 -2.72 -9.61
N LEU A 72 -4.71 -1.95 -8.57
CA LEU A 72 -5.25 -0.61 -8.70
C LEU A 72 -4.33 0.30 -9.52
N TYR A 73 -3.02 0.27 -9.31
CA TYR A 73 -2.07 1.06 -10.11
C TYR A 73 -2.23 0.78 -11.60
N SER A 74 -2.35 -0.51 -11.95
CA SER A 74 -2.52 -0.96 -13.33
C SER A 74 -3.86 -0.49 -13.90
N GLN A 75 -4.94 -0.66 -13.13
CA GLN A 75 -6.29 -0.26 -13.54
C GLN A 75 -6.43 1.25 -13.71
N LEU A 76 -5.85 2.04 -12.81
CA LEU A 76 -5.79 3.50 -12.94
C LEU A 76 -5.11 3.89 -14.25
N LEU A 77 -3.93 3.31 -14.53
CA LEU A 77 -3.20 3.59 -15.77
C LEU A 77 -3.99 3.16 -17.01
N ASP A 78 -4.67 2.02 -16.98
CA ASP A 78 -5.51 1.55 -18.08
C ASP A 78 -6.69 2.50 -18.33
N TRP A 79 -7.38 2.96 -17.28
CA TRP A 79 -8.47 3.94 -17.40
C TRP A 79 -8.02 5.30 -17.91
N MET A 80 -6.77 5.68 -17.63
CA MET A 80 -6.14 6.89 -18.16
C MET A 80 -5.55 6.69 -19.56
N CYS A 81 -5.77 5.53 -20.21
CA CYS A 81 -5.24 5.17 -21.51
C CYS A 81 -3.69 5.18 -21.57
N LEU A 82 -3.03 4.86 -20.46
CA LEU A 82 -1.57 4.85 -20.29
C LEU A 82 -1.05 3.47 -19.81
N PRO A 83 -1.45 2.35 -20.44
CA PRO A 83 -1.02 1.02 -20.00
C PRO A 83 0.50 0.91 -20.02
N GLN A 84 1.08 0.38 -18.95
CA GLN A 84 2.53 0.21 -18.82
C GLN A 84 2.92 -1.25 -18.91
N ARG A 85 4.03 -1.52 -19.61
CA ARG A 85 4.63 -2.85 -19.57
C ARG A 85 5.22 -3.10 -18.19
N GLN A 86 4.61 -4.01 -17.43
CA GLN A 86 5.12 -4.38 -16.12
C GLN A 86 6.37 -5.27 -16.19
N VAL A 87 7.40 -4.89 -15.45
CA VAL A 87 8.66 -5.63 -15.32
C VAL A 87 8.52 -6.67 -14.20
N LYS A 88 8.70 -7.95 -14.54
CA LYS A 88 8.74 -9.05 -13.55
C LYS A 88 10.02 -8.98 -12.71
N THR A 89 9.98 -9.51 -11.48
CA THR A 89 11.14 -9.54 -10.55
C THR A 89 12.41 -10.12 -11.19
N SER A 90 12.29 -11.21 -11.97
CA SER A 90 13.43 -11.79 -12.69
C SER A 90 14.07 -10.84 -13.70
N THR A 91 13.26 -9.97 -14.32
CA THR A 91 13.74 -8.95 -15.25
C THR A 91 14.41 -7.81 -14.50
N VAL A 92 13.86 -7.39 -13.35
CA VAL A 92 14.53 -6.43 -12.44
C VAL A 92 15.94 -6.92 -12.10
N TYR A 93 16.08 -8.19 -11.69
CA TYR A 93 17.38 -8.75 -11.32
C TYR A 93 18.34 -8.78 -12.51
N ARG A 94 17.85 -9.12 -13.70
CA ARG A 94 18.66 -9.12 -14.92
C ARG A 94 19.13 -7.71 -15.31
N ILE A 95 18.28 -6.70 -15.17
CA ILE A 95 18.62 -5.29 -15.42
C ILE A 95 19.67 -4.84 -14.41
N LEU A 96 19.45 -5.06 -13.12
CA LEU A 96 20.41 -4.67 -12.08
C LEU A 96 21.76 -5.34 -12.29
N ARG A 97 21.78 -6.64 -12.60
CA ARG A 97 23.03 -7.34 -12.93
C ARG A 97 23.73 -6.72 -14.13
N SER A 98 23.01 -6.34 -15.19
CA SER A 98 23.64 -5.69 -16.35
C SER A 98 24.18 -4.30 -16.02
N GLN A 99 23.45 -3.50 -15.21
CA GLN A 99 23.91 -2.18 -14.77
C GLN A 99 25.16 -2.28 -13.89
N VAL A 100 25.14 -3.14 -12.87
CA VAL A 100 26.29 -3.32 -11.97
C VAL A 100 27.52 -3.81 -12.74
N MET A 101 27.35 -4.75 -13.67
CA MET A 101 28.47 -5.25 -14.48
C MET A 101 29.02 -4.19 -15.44
N ALA A 102 28.17 -3.34 -16.02
CA ALA A 102 28.62 -2.23 -16.86
C ALA A 102 29.43 -1.21 -16.05
N LEU A 103 28.88 -0.75 -14.92
CA LEU A 103 29.55 0.21 -14.03
C LEU A 103 30.88 -0.34 -13.49
N SER A 104 30.96 -1.65 -13.21
CA SER A 104 32.20 -2.31 -12.79
C SER A 104 33.27 -2.33 -13.89
N ARG A 105 32.89 -2.65 -15.14
CA ARG A 105 33.83 -2.64 -16.28
C ARG A 105 34.35 -1.24 -16.63
N GLU A 106 33.56 -0.22 -16.33
CA GLU A 106 33.90 1.19 -16.57
C GLU A 106 34.61 1.83 -15.37
N ASP A 107 35.02 1.04 -14.36
CA ASP A 107 35.68 1.49 -13.13
C ASP A 107 34.91 2.60 -12.39
N GLN A 108 33.57 2.59 -12.51
CA GLN A 108 32.69 3.59 -11.87
C GLN A 108 32.26 3.19 -10.45
N LEU A 109 32.35 1.90 -10.10
CA LEU A 109 32.06 1.42 -8.74
C LEU A 109 33.31 1.49 -7.87
N ARG A 110 33.15 1.96 -6.63
CA ARG A 110 34.24 2.05 -5.65
C ARG A 110 34.07 1.07 -4.50
N TYR A 111 32.87 1.00 -3.95
CA TYR A 111 32.56 0.22 -2.74
C TYR A 111 32.13 -1.21 -3.07
N PHE A 112 31.32 -1.41 -4.12
CA PHE A 112 30.80 -2.74 -4.45
C PHE A 112 31.69 -3.59 -5.36
N THR A 113 32.77 -3.04 -5.90
CA THR A 113 33.73 -3.75 -6.77
C THR A 113 34.18 -5.10 -6.21
N PRO A 114 34.52 -5.26 -4.90
CA PRO A 114 34.96 -6.54 -4.36
C PRO A 114 33.87 -7.62 -4.31
N ILE A 115 32.59 -7.24 -4.42
CA ILE A 115 31.45 -8.13 -4.27
C ILE A 115 30.54 -8.20 -5.49
N VAL A 116 30.97 -7.64 -6.62
CA VAL A 116 30.19 -7.59 -7.88
C VAL A 116 29.74 -8.97 -8.37
N ASP A 117 30.56 -9.99 -8.16
CA ASP A 117 30.28 -11.37 -8.56
C ASP A 117 29.49 -12.18 -7.53
N LYS A 118 29.17 -11.60 -6.37
CA LYS A 118 28.45 -12.30 -5.29
C LYS A 118 26.95 -12.35 -5.60
N PRO A 119 26.31 -13.53 -5.54
CA PRO A 119 24.91 -13.69 -5.97
C PRO A 119 23.92 -12.86 -5.15
N GLY A 120 24.18 -12.68 -3.85
CA GLY A 120 23.30 -11.92 -2.94
C GLY A 120 23.29 -10.40 -3.18
N LEU A 121 24.28 -9.84 -3.91
CA LEU A 121 24.35 -8.40 -4.13
C LEU A 121 23.11 -7.88 -4.88
N ILE A 122 22.73 -8.56 -5.96
CA ILE A 122 21.62 -8.13 -6.83
C ILE A 122 20.28 -8.15 -6.08
N GLU A 123 20.06 -9.15 -5.24
CA GLU A 123 18.86 -9.24 -4.40
C GLU A 123 18.80 -8.08 -3.40
N LEU A 124 19.90 -7.79 -2.72
CA LEU A 124 19.99 -6.68 -1.77
C LEU A 124 19.77 -5.32 -2.47
N LEU A 125 20.34 -5.12 -3.66
CA LEU A 125 20.12 -3.92 -4.47
C LEU A 125 18.67 -3.78 -4.92
N ALA A 126 18.05 -4.87 -5.36
CA ALA A 126 16.65 -4.87 -5.77
C ALA A 126 15.72 -4.50 -4.61
N ARG A 127 15.95 -5.09 -3.43
CA ARG A 127 15.20 -4.76 -2.21
C ARG A 127 15.41 -3.31 -1.79
N PHE A 128 16.66 -2.83 -1.82
CA PHE A 128 16.98 -1.45 -1.48
C PHE A 128 16.29 -0.44 -2.41
N ILE A 129 16.36 -0.66 -3.72
CA ILE A 129 15.68 0.20 -4.70
C ILE A 129 14.16 0.13 -4.51
N TYR A 130 13.60 -1.05 -4.27
CA TYR A 130 12.19 -1.21 -3.96
C TYR A 130 11.77 -0.39 -2.74
N GLU A 131 12.54 -0.42 -1.64
CA GLU A 131 12.28 0.37 -0.44
C GLU A 131 12.36 1.88 -0.70
N LEU A 132 13.35 2.36 -1.46
CA LEU A 132 13.42 3.76 -1.88
C LEU A 132 12.18 4.16 -2.69
N LYS A 133 11.74 3.29 -3.60
CA LYS A 133 10.57 3.56 -4.44
C LYS A 133 9.27 3.58 -3.65
N GLN A 134 9.11 2.67 -2.68
CA GLN A 134 8.00 2.70 -1.72
C GLN A 134 7.97 3.98 -0.90
N ALA A 135 9.15 4.47 -0.50
CA ALA A 135 9.31 5.73 0.20
C ALA A 135 9.11 6.97 -0.69
N HIS A 136 8.84 6.79 -1.99
CA HIS A 136 8.70 7.84 -2.98
C HIS A 136 9.96 8.72 -3.10
N VAL A 137 11.14 8.09 -2.98
CA VAL A 137 12.44 8.73 -3.16
C VAL A 137 12.91 8.50 -4.61
N ASN A 138 12.97 9.57 -5.40
CA ASN A 138 13.40 9.48 -6.79
C ASN A 138 14.95 9.38 -6.90
N PRO A 139 15.51 8.99 -8.05
CA PRO A 139 16.96 8.86 -8.20
C PRO A 139 17.74 10.16 -7.98
N ALA A 140 17.18 11.31 -8.35
CA ALA A 140 17.83 12.61 -8.17
C ALA A 140 17.91 12.98 -6.68
N ASP A 141 16.83 12.76 -5.92
CA ASP A 141 16.79 12.99 -4.47
C ASP A 141 17.84 12.11 -3.77
N PHE A 142 17.91 10.83 -4.13
CA PHE A 142 18.88 9.91 -3.55
C PHE A 142 20.32 10.25 -3.96
N SER A 143 20.53 10.70 -5.20
CA SER A 143 21.85 11.17 -5.66
C SER A 143 22.30 12.42 -4.91
N ALA A 144 21.40 13.37 -4.64
CA ALA A 144 21.71 14.55 -3.84
C ALA A 144 22.08 14.16 -2.39
N PHE A 145 21.35 13.22 -1.80
CA PHE A 145 21.68 12.66 -0.48
C PHE A 145 23.07 12.00 -0.48
N ALA A 146 23.37 11.14 -1.47
CA ALA A 146 24.65 10.45 -1.59
C ALA A 146 25.83 11.44 -1.73
N ALA A 147 25.63 12.53 -2.48
CA ALA A 147 26.62 13.60 -2.61
C ALA A 147 26.87 14.32 -1.26
N GLN A 148 25.82 14.54 -0.47
CA GLN A 148 25.93 15.15 0.86
C GLN A 148 26.65 14.26 1.87
N THR A 149 26.40 12.94 1.86
CA THR A 149 27.08 12.03 2.80
C THR A 149 28.53 11.78 2.42
N GLY A 150 28.88 11.88 1.12
CA GLY A 150 30.22 11.63 0.60
C GLY A 150 30.70 10.17 0.75
N ARG A 151 29.82 9.25 1.16
CA ARG A 151 30.19 7.84 1.39
C ARG A 151 30.24 7.10 0.07
N ALA A 152 31.33 6.37 -0.18
CA ALA A 152 31.51 5.58 -1.41
C ALA A 152 30.35 4.59 -1.65
N LYS A 153 29.82 3.97 -0.58
CA LYS A 153 28.64 3.09 -0.67
C LYS A 153 27.41 3.82 -1.22
N ASP A 154 27.12 5.01 -0.73
CA ASP A 154 25.93 5.76 -1.13
C ASP A 154 26.07 6.26 -2.58
N ALA A 155 27.29 6.65 -2.99
CA ALA A 155 27.60 7.02 -4.36
C ALA A 155 27.39 5.85 -5.34
N ASP A 156 27.91 4.66 -5.04
CA ASP A 156 27.68 3.47 -5.86
C ASP A 156 26.18 3.13 -5.95
N LEU A 157 25.46 3.17 -4.83
CA LEU A 157 24.00 2.94 -4.79
C LEU A 157 23.25 3.94 -5.67
N ALA A 158 23.66 5.21 -5.67
CA ALA A 158 23.03 6.25 -6.47
C ALA A 158 23.23 6.02 -7.98
N LEU A 159 24.44 5.63 -8.40
CA LEU A 159 24.73 5.29 -9.80
C LEU A 159 23.89 4.10 -10.27
N ILE A 160 23.85 3.03 -9.47
CA ILE A 160 23.08 1.82 -9.80
C ILE A 160 21.59 2.14 -9.89
N TYR A 161 21.05 2.89 -8.93
CA TYR A 161 19.63 3.25 -8.90
C TYR A 161 19.25 4.13 -10.10
N ALA A 162 20.06 5.15 -10.40
CA ALA A 162 19.85 6.01 -11.56
C ALA A 162 19.88 5.22 -12.88
N GLY A 163 20.89 4.36 -13.07
CA GLY A 163 21.00 3.52 -14.27
C GLY A 163 19.83 2.55 -14.43
N TYR A 164 19.38 1.93 -13.33
CA TYR A 164 18.19 1.08 -13.32
C TYR A 164 16.93 1.84 -13.74
N GLN A 165 16.67 2.99 -13.12
CA GLN A 165 15.47 3.78 -13.39
C GLN A 165 15.49 4.35 -14.82
N ASP A 166 16.64 4.79 -15.32
CA ASP A 166 16.83 5.23 -16.70
C ASP A 166 16.54 4.12 -17.71
N TRP A 167 17.06 2.92 -17.44
CA TRP A 167 16.83 1.78 -18.32
C TRP A 167 15.33 1.46 -18.43
N ILE A 168 14.62 1.40 -17.29
CA ILE A 168 13.18 1.09 -17.27
C ILE A 168 12.38 2.16 -18.01
N ARG A 169 12.67 3.45 -17.78
CA ARG A 169 12.01 4.56 -18.47
C ARG A 169 12.20 4.50 -19.99
N ARG A 170 13.45 4.29 -20.46
CA ARG A 170 13.75 4.17 -21.90
C ARG A 170 13.04 3.00 -22.58
N LYS A 171 12.63 1.98 -21.83
CA LYS A 171 11.89 0.82 -22.36
C LYS A 171 10.37 0.99 -22.33
N GLY A 172 9.86 2.15 -21.88
CA GLY A 172 8.42 2.37 -21.72
C GLY A 172 7.80 1.32 -20.79
N ALA A 173 8.54 0.97 -19.74
CA ALA A 173 8.16 -0.06 -18.80
C ALA A 173 8.09 0.53 -17.38
N ALA A 174 7.47 -0.21 -16.48
CA ALA A 174 7.41 0.13 -15.07
C ALA A 174 7.60 -1.13 -14.22
N ASP A 175 8.34 -1.01 -13.12
CA ASP A 175 8.21 -1.99 -12.03
C ASP A 175 6.97 -1.66 -11.17
N ARG A 176 6.69 -2.49 -10.17
CA ARG A 176 5.48 -2.38 -9.34
C ARG A 176 5.30 -1.00 -8.70
N GLU A 177 6.34 -0.47 -8.08
CA GLU A 177 6.27 0.85 -7.43
C GLU A 177 6.30 1.99 -8.45
N GLY A 178 7.01 1.81 -9.57
CA GLY A 178 6.99 2.75 -10.69
C GLY A 178 5.62 2.89 -11.33
N ALA A 179 4.82 1.81 -11.41
CA ALA A 179 3.43 1.90 -11.86
C ALA A 179 2.59 2.75 -10.89
N GLY A 180 2.84 2.63 -9.58
CA GLY A 180 2.19 3.46 -8.57
C GLY A 180 2.59 4.94 -8.67
N TRP A 181 3.87 5.23 -9.00
CA TRP A 181 4.32 6.60 -9.26
C TRP A 181 3.60 7.21 -10.47
N LEU A 182 3.59 6.48 -11.60
CA LEU A 182 2.89 6.93 -12.80
C LEU A 182 1.39 7.14 -12.55
N ALA A 183 0.76 6.23 -11.80
CA ALA A 183 -0.65 6.37 -11.43
C ALA A 183 -0.89 7.61 -10.56
N LEU A 184 -0.02 7.88 -9.59
CA LEU A 184 -0.10 9.05 -8.74
C LEU A 184 0.08 10.35 -9.54
N ASP A 185 1.13 10.43 -10.36
CA ASP A 185 1.43 11.62 -11.16
C ASP A 185 0.27 11.97 -12.11
N ASN A 186 -0.31 10.97 -12.80
CA ASN A 186 -1.42 11.22 -13.72
C ASN A 186 -2.74 11.55 -13.01
N LEU A 187 -2.97 10.99 -11.82
CA LEU A 187 -4.13 11.39 -11.00
C LEU A 187 -4.04 12.84 -10.53
N GLN A 188 -2.84 13.38 -10.33
CA GLN A 188 -2.66 14.81 -10.00
C GLN A 188 -3.02 15.72 -11.16
N GLU A 189 -2.85 15.26 -12.40
CA GLU A 189 -3.21 16.02 -13.59
C GLU A 189 -4.72 16.00 -13.86
N ASN A 190 -5.39 14.85 -13.66
CA ASN A 190 -6.84 14.75 -13.83
C ASN A 190 -7.48 13.64 -12.98
N SER A 191 -8.18 14.05 -11.93
CA SER A 191 -8.93 13.17 -11.02
C SER A 191 -10.45 13.34 -11.10
N SER A 192 -10.95 14.17 -12.01
CA SER A 192 -12.37 14.59 -12.04
C SER A 192 -13.37 13.44 -12.20
N TRP A 193 -12.95 12.39 -12.90
CA TRP A 193 -13.75 11.18 -13.15
C TRP A 193 -13.93 10.30 -11.89
N LEU A 194 -13.10 10.48 -10.85
CA LEU A 194 -13.27 9.79 -9.56
C LEU A 194 -14.59 10.14 -8.88
N LYS A 195 -15.20 11.28 -9.23
CA LYS A 195 -16.53 11.68 -8.72
C LYS A 195 -17.64 10.69 -9.08
N ALA A 196 -17.42 9.84 -10.09
CA ALA A 196 -18.33 8.75 -10.46
C ALA A 196 -18.22 7.52 -9.55
N ILE A 197 -17.28 7.52 -8.59
CA ILE A 197 -17.13 6.47 -7.58
C ILE A 197 -17.83 6.93 -6.31
N ASP A 198 -18.88 6.18 -5.93
CA ASP A 198 -19.73 6.52 -4.79
C ASP A 198 -19.06 6.20 -3.46
N LEU A 199 -18.30 5.09 -3.40
CA LEU A 199 -17.63 4.68 -2.18
C LEU A 199 -16.26 4.06 -2.46
N LEU A 200 -15.25 4.59 -1.79
CA LEU A 200 -13.95 3.96 -1.61
C LEU A 200 -13.85 3.35 -0.22
N VAL A 201 -13.54 2.06 -0.17
CA VAL A 201 -13.24 1.30 1.05
C VAL A 201 -11.78 0.91 1.04
N VAL A 202 -11.10 1.10 2.16
CA VAL A 202 -9.74 0.58 2.38
C VAL A 202 -9.75 -0.21 3.68
N ASP A 203 -9.62 -1.53 3.60
CA ASP A 203 -9.76 -2.42 4.76
C ASP A 203 -8.54 -3.34 4.93
N GLY A 204 -8.23 -3.71 6.18
CA GLY A 204 -7.25 -4.76 6.49
C GLY A 204 -5.78 -4.36 6.43
N PHE A 205 -5.46 -3.07 6.24
CA PHE A 205 -4.09 -2.56 6.26
C PHE A 205 -3.63 -2.20 7.68
N MET A 206 -2.36 -2.52 7.98
CA MET A 206 -1.71 -2.11 9.23
C MET A 206 -0.93 -0.80 9.06
N GLN A 207 -0.36 -0.59 7.88
CA GLN A 207 0.42 0.58 7.52
C GLN A 207 0.36 0.81 6.01
N PHE A 208 0.62 2.06 5.61
CA PHE A 208 0.76 2.44 4.20
C PHE A 208 2.17 2.99 3.96
N SER A 209 2.74 2.67 2.79
CA SER A 209 3.96 3.34 2.32
C SER A 209 3.67 4.81 2.01
N PRO A 210 4.67 5.71 2.00
CA PRO A 210 4.47 7.10 1.59
C PRO A 210 3.77 7.25 0.22
N LEU A 211 4.12 6.41 -0.75
CA LEU A 211 3.44 6.36 -2.05
C LEU A 211 1.95 6.03 -1.90
N GLN A 212 1.62 4.94 -1.19
CA GLN A 212 0.24 4.53 -0.96
C GLN A 212 -0.56 5.60 -0.22
N THR A 213 0.03 6.25 0.79
CA THR A 213 -0.63 7.34 1.51
C THR A 213 -0.97 8.51 0.59
N ARG A 214 -0.05 8.91 -0.30
CA ARG A 214 -0.31 9.98 -1.28
C ARG A 214 -1.40 9.59 -2.27
N LEU A 215 -1.37 8.36 -2.77
CA LEU A 215 -2.39 7.87 -3.68
C LEU A 215 -3.77 7.83 -3.00
N LEU A 216 -3.84 7.30 -1.77
CA LEU A 216 -5.09 7.28 -1.00
C LEU A 216 -5.62 8.68 -0.74
N HIS A 217 -4.75 9.66 -0.51
CA HIS A 217 -5.16 11.04 -0.36
C HIS A 217 -5.85 11.57 -1.63
N MET A 218 -5.21 11.40 -2.80
CA MET A 218 -5.77 11.81 -4.08
C MET A 218 -7.09 11.10 -4.40
N LEU A 219 -7.16 9.80 -4.12
CA LEU A 219 -8.37 9.02 -4.33
C LEU A 219 -9.50 9.49 -3.40
N ALA A 220 -9.21 9.62 -2.12
CA ALA A 220 -10.21 10.00 -1.13
C ALA A 220 -10.81 11.38 -1.42
N ASP A 221 -9.99 12.33 -1.86
CA ASP A 221 -10.43 13.69 -2.23
C ASP A 221 -11.31 13.70 -3.49
N GLY A 222 -11.08 12.78 -4.43
CA GLY A 222 -11.83 12.70 -5.70
C GLY A 222 -13.15 11.93 -5.65
N VAL A 223 -13.30 10.98 -4.71
CA VAL A 223 -14.51 10.12 -4.60
C VAL A 223 -15.56 10.72 -3.66
N GLN A 224 -16.82 10.30 -3.80
CA GLN A 224 -17.93 10.87 -3.00
C GLN A 224 -17.82 10.53 -1.51
N HIS A 225 -17.48 9.28 -1.20
CA HIS A 225 -17.31 8.80 0.17
C HIS A 225 -16.09 7.91 0.28
N THR A 226 -15.37 8.03 1.38
CA THR A 226 -14.23 7.17 1.71
C THR A 226 -14.36 6.65 3.13
N ILE A 227 -14.18 5.34 3.29
CA ILE A 227 -14.07 4.64 4.58
C ILE A 227 -12.73 3.93 4.61
N ILE A 228 -11.86 4.30 5.55
CA ILE A 228 -10.64 3.56 5.84
C ILE A 228 -10.82 2.87 7.19
N THR A 229 -10.55 1.58 7.26
CA THR A 229 -10.46 0.88 8.54
C THR A 229 -9.01 0.75 8.97
N LEU A 230 -8.76 0.93 10.26
CA LEU A 230 -7.47 0.66 10.87
C LEU A 230 -7.66 -0.14 12.15
N THR A 231 -6.82 -1.16 12.33
CA THR A 231 -6.76 -1.87 13.62
C THR A 231 -5.93 -1.05 14.60
N TYR A 232 -6.59 -0.19 15.37
CA TYR A 232 -5.95 0.75 16.27
C TYR A 232 -6.69 0.80 17.60
N GLU A 233 -5.92 0.76 18.69
CA GLU A 233 -6.35 0.97 20.07
C GLU A 233 -5.43 2.03 20.69
N ASP A 234 -6.00 3.14 21.19
CA ASP A 234 -5.23 4.25 21.78
C ASP A 234 -4.28 3.79 22.90
N GLN A 235 -4.70 2.81 23.70
CA GLN A 235 -3.92 2.27 24.81
C GLN A 235 -2.65 1.52 24.37
N ARG A 236 -2.54 1.12 23.09
CA ARG A 236 -1.39 0.38 22.54
C ARG A 236 -0.62 1.15 21.46
N ALA A 237 -0.88 2.46 21.33
CA ALA A 237 -0.24 3.35 20.36
C ALA A 237 1.30 3.39 20.49
N MET A 238 1.83 3.13 21.69
CA MET A 238 3.26 3.24 22.02
C MET A 238 4.05 1.94 21.89
N THR A 239 3.40 0.77 21.83
CA THR A 239 4.05 -0.55 21.68
C THR A 239 3.70 -1.17 20.33
N ALA A 240 2.67 -2.03 20.28
CA ALA A 240 2.26 -2.80 19.11
C ALA A 240 1.76 -1.92 17.94
N HIS A 241 1.28 -0.70 18.22
CA HIS A 241 0.67 0.16 17.22
C HIS A 241 1.52 1.38 16.78
N ARG A 242 2.85 1.37 16.99
CA ARG A 242 3.72 2.49 16.60
C ARG A 242 3.72 2.80 15.09
N ALA A 243 3.57 1.78 14.24
CA ALA A 243 3.43 1.97 12.79
C ALA A 243 2.12 2.70 12.40
N PHE A 244 1.10 2.60 13.26
CA PHE A 244 -0.22 3.19 13.07
C PHE A 244 -0.21 4.67 13.43
N ALA A 245 0.45 5.05 14.53
CA ALA A 245 0.66 6.46 14.87
C ALA A 245 1.35 7.20 13.71
N LYS A 246 2.37 6.58 13.10
CA LYS A 246 3.04 7.14 11.90
C LYS A 246 2.10 7.28 10.70
N THR A 247 1.19 6.34 10.50
CA THR A 247 0.20 6.38 9.42
C THR A 247 -0.82 7.50 9.64
N LEU A 248 -1.36 7.63 10.85
CA LEU A 248 -2.23 8.74 11.26
C LEU A 248 -1.55 10.10 11.09
N THR A 249 -0.30 10.25 11.54
CA THR A 249 0.49 11.49 11.35
C THR A 249 0.72 11.80 9.88
N ARG A 250 0.89 10.78 9.02
CA ARG A 250 1.00 11.00 7.57
C ARG A 250 -0.32 11.47 6.99
N PHE A 251 -1.46 10.88 7.38
CA PHE A 251 -2.77 11.32 6.92
C PHE A 251 -3.07 12.77 7.33
N SER A 252 -2.75 13.16 8.57
CA SER A 252 -2.94 14.54 9.02
C SER A 252 -2.05 15.54 8.28
N LYS A 253 -0.83 15.15 7.89
CA LYS A 253 0.08 16.00 7.10
C LYS A 253 -0.49 16.36 5.72
N TYR A 254 -1.33 15.52 5.13
CA TYR A 254 -1.95 15.79 3.83
C TYR A 254 -3.30 16.53 3.93
N GLY A 255 -3.68 17.01 5.12
CA GLY A 255 -4.80 17.96 5.27
C GLY A 255 -6.19 17.36 5.04
N LEU A 256 -6.36 16.04 5.19
CA LEU A 256 -7.68 15.41 5.12
C LEU A 256 -8.36 15.38 6.48
N ASP A 257 -9.57 15.93 6.54
CA ASP A 257 -10.42 15.86 7.72
C ASP A 257 -11.11 14.48 7.82
N TRP A 258 -10.48 13.61 8.59
CA TRP A 258 -11.02 12.29 8.91
C TRP A 258 -11.95 12.38 10.12
N GLN A 259 -13.23 12.06 9.91
CA GLN A 259 -14.15 11.81 11.00
C GLN A 259 -13.81 10.47 11.63
N HIS A 260 -13.30 10.51 12.85
CA HIS A 260 -12.92 9.31 13.59
C HIS A 260 -14.17 8.61 14.14
N GLN A 261 -14.36 7.35 13.75
CA GLN A 261 -15.46 6.51 14.22
C GLN A 261 -14.88 5.27 14.92
N PRO A 262 -14.68 5.30 16.25
CA PRO A 262 -14.23 4.12 16.97
C PRO A 262 -15.33 3.05 16.99
N MET A 263 -14.96 1.80 16.71
CA MET A 263 -15.85 0.66 16.88
C MET A 263 -15.99 0.31 18.36
N PRO A 264 -17.18 -0.19 18.79
CA PRO A 264 -17.33 -0.78 20.11
C PRO A 264 -16.30 -1.90 20.30
N GLN A 265 -15.79 -2.04 21.53
CA GLN A 265 -14.97 -3.20 21.86
C GLN A 265 -15.81 -4.47 21.63
N ALA A 266 -15.23 -5.44 20.93
CA ALA A 266 -15.88 -6.74 20.81
C ALA A 266 -16.09 -7.31 22.22
N PRO A 267 -17.28 -7.86 22.53
CA PRO A 267 -17.49 -8.51 23.82
C PRO A 267 -16.50 -9.66 23.99
N ASP A 268 -15.86 -9.72 25.16
CA ASP A 268 -14.84 -10.71 25.58
C ASP A 268 -15.34 -12.18 25.50
N THR A 269 -16.59 -12.43 25.09
CA THR A 269 -17.22 -13.76 25.12
C THR A 269 -17.08 -14.55 23.82
N ALA A 270 -16.67 -13.94 22.71
CA ALA A 270 -16.61 -14.62 21.41
C ALA A 270 -15.35 -15.48 21.17
N ARG A 271 -14.33 -15.38 22.03
CA ARG A 271 -13.02 -16.03 21.87
C ARG A 271 -12.63 -16.78 23.13
N SER A 272 -11.87 -17.87 23.00
CA SER A 272 -11.32 -18.58 24.16
C SER A 272 -10.35 -17.69 24.95
N SER A 273 -10.22 -17.93 26.26
CA SER A 273 -9.31 -17.18 27.14
C SER A 273 -7.86 -17.21 26.65
N ALA A 274 -7.42 -18.31 26.04
CA ALA A 274 -6.10 -18.44 25.43
C ALA A 274 -5.91 -17.50 24.22
N LEU A 275 -6.91 -17.38 23.34
CA LEU A 275 -6.85 -16.46 22.21
C LEU A 275 -6.94 -15.00 22.65
N GLN A 276 -7.68 -14.70 23.71
CA GLN A 276 -7.70 -13.37 24.32
C GLN A 276 -6.34 -13.01 24.92
N HIS A 277 -5.68 -13.96 25.58
CA HIS A 277 -4.34 -13.75 26.11
C HIS A 277 -3.34 -13.49 24.98
N LEU A 278 -3.34 -14.31 23.93
CA LEU A 278 -2.50 -14.06 22.76
C LEU A 278 -2.83 -12.69 22.14
N GLU A 279 -4.09 -12.35 21.91
CA GLU A 279 -4.44 -11.03 21.36
C GLU A 279 -3.98 -9.86 22.24
N ARG A 280 -3.94 -10.03 23.57
CA ARG A 280 -3.45 -9.02 24.50
C ARG A 280 -1.93 -8.88 24.50
N PHE A 281 -1.20 -9.98 24.31
CA PHE A 281 0.23 -10.02 24.59
C PHE A 281 1.13 -10.41 23.40
N PHE A 282 0.56 -10.78 22.24
CA PHE A 282 1.30 -11.30 21.08
C PHE A 282 2.34 -10.31 20.50
N LEU A 283 2.17 -9.01 20.76
CA LEU A 283 3.07 -7.96 20.29
C LEU A 283 3.70 -7.14 21.44
N ASP A 284 3.52 -7.56 22.69
CA ASP A 284 4.17 -6.91 23.83
C ASP A 284 5.38 -7.74 24.29
N PRO A 285 6.61 -7.26 24.04
CA PRO A 285 7.83 -8.01 24.38
C PRO A 285 8.07 -8.14 25.90
N GLU A 286 7.31 -7.43 26.74
CA GLU A 286 7.39 -7.50 28.21
C GLU A 286 6.28 -8.37 28.84
N ALA A 287 5.49 -9.08 28.03
CA ALA A 287 4.46 -9.97 28.55
C ALA A 287 5.08 -11.22 29.21
N HIS A 288 5.21 -11.21 30.53
CA HIS A 288 5.55 -12.43 31.27
C HIS A 288 4.38 -13.42 31.24
N PRO A 289 4.65 -14.73 31.03
CA PRO A 289 3.61 -15.74 31.12
C PRO A 289 3.09 -15.81 32.57
N VAL A 290 1.77 -15.87 32.72
CA VAL A 290 1.08 -16.20 33.97
C VAL A 290 1.08 -17.71 34.15
#